data_AF-A0A024FE05-F1
#
_entry.id   AF-A0A024FE05-F1
#
_cell.length_a   1.000
_cell.length_b   1.000
_cell.length_c   1.000
_cell.angle_alpha   90.00
_cell.angle_beta   90.00
_cell.angle_gamma   90.00
#
_symmetry.space_group_name_H-M   'P 1'
#
loop_
_entity.id
_entity.type
_entity.pdbx_description
1 polymer ?
#
loop_
_entity_poly.entity_id
_entity_poly.type
_entity_poly.pdbx_seq_one_letter_code
_entity_poly.pdbx_strand_id
1 'polypeptide(L)'
;MANYYMGYSYANLNQHKKAIKNFKTAKINGLKGPFVVLRLAQSYTADKQTEKAFSQLKILDSLNVGFYNQLDQPAFDPLKDDSRFKKIKNNMYKRANPCKFDNNYRKFDFWLGEWDVYSQNQKIAESSITITNGDCGILENWRPNGSNGGNSISYYDSSNKKWKQNWVAGGGVSHYEEPKQYSTGDMQLIAKGNGPWYRMVYTFNETEDTVRQTQEVSNDKGKTWTLAFDGLYKRKQKD
;
A
#
# COMPACT_ATOMS: atom_id res chain seq x y z
N MET A 1 -18.78 -30.99 -3.04
CA MET A 1 -17.45 -30.80 -2.41
C MET A 1 -16.56 -32.05 -2.46
N ALA A 2 -17.08 -33.28 -2.32
CA ALA A 2 -16.28 -34.52 -2.40
C ALA A 2 -15.37 -34.63 -3.64
N ASN A 3 -15.90 -34.35 -4.84
CA ASN A 3 -15.11 -34.34 -6.08
C ASN A 3 -13.92 -33.36 -6.06
N TYR A 4 -14.00 -32.25 -5.32
CA TYR A 4 -12.87 -31.35 -5.19
C TYR A 4 -11.72 -32.00 -4.41
N TYR A 5 -12.03 -32.62 -3.27
CA TYR A 5 -11.01 -33.30 -2.47
C TYR A 5 -10.43 -34.52 -3.18
N MET A 6 -11.25 -35.30 -3.89
CA MET A 6 -10.75 -36.37 -4.75
C MET A 6 -9.80 -35.84 -5.83
N GLY A 7 -10.17 -34.74 -6.49
CA GLY A 7 -9.32 -34.08 -7.48
C GLY A 7 -7.99 -33.64 -6.88
N TYR A 8 -8.02 -33.09 -5.66
CA TYR A 8 -6.85 -32.66 -4.91
C TYR A 8 -5.93 -33.86 -4.59
N SER A 9 -6.47 -34.95 -4.06
CA SER A 9 -5.70 -36.17 -3.79
C SER A 9 -5.06 -36.75 -5.04
N TYR A 10 -5.80 -36.81 -6.16
CA TYR A 10 -5.24 -37.27 -7.43
C TYR A 10 -4.14 -36.35 -7.97
N ALA A 11 -4.24 -35.03 -7.76
CA ALA A 11 -3.19 -34.10 -8.16
C ALA A 11 -1.88 -34.37 -7.40
N ASN A 12 -1.96 -34.58 -6.08
CA ASN A 12 -0.80 -34.90 -5.23
C ASN A 12 -0.17 -36.27 -5.56
N LEU A 13 -0.96 -37.20 -6.09
CA LEU A 13 -0.49 -38.50 -6.58
C LEU A 13 0.02 -38.45 -8.04
N ASN A 14 0.18 -37.26 -8.63
CA ASN A 14 0.55 -37.05 -10.04
C ASN A 14 -0.41 -37.71 -11.06
N GLN A 15 -1.66 -37.98 -10.65
CA GLN A 15 -2.70 -38.55 -11.52
C GLN A 15 -3.51 -37.41 -12.18
N HIS A 16 -2.83 -36.57 -12.98
CA HIS A 16 -3.36 -35.29 -13.46
C HIS A 16 -4.68 -35.39 -14.23
N LYS A 17 -4.84 -36.39 -15.12
CA LYS A 17 -6.09 -36.62 -15.85
C LYS A 17 -7.27 -36.92 -14.91
N LYS A 18 -7.06 -37.71 -13.86
CA LYS A 18 -8.10 -37.98 -12.84
C LYS A 18 -8.39 -36.74 -12.01
N ALA A 19 -7.37 -35.96 -11.66
CA ALA A 19 -7.54 -34.69 -10.97
C ALA A 19 -8.43 -33.73 -11.79
N ILE A 20 -8.11 -33.54 -13.08
CA ILE A 20 -8.88 -32.69 -14.00
C ILE A 20 -10.34 -33.15 -14.09
N LYS A 21 -10.58 -34.46 -14.25
CA LYS A 21 -11.94 -35.02 -14.30
C LYS A 21 -12.73 -34.65 -13.05
N ASN A 22 -12.14 -34.87 -11.87
CA ASN A 22 -12.79 -34.62 -10.59
C ASN A 22 -13.04 -33.12 -10.34
N PHE A 23 -12.08 -32.24 -10.65
CA PHE A 23 -12.32 -30.80 -10.52
C PHE A 23 -13.39 -30.27 -11.49
N LYS A 24 -13.47 -30.83 -12.72
CA LYS A 24 -14.57 -30.53 -13.65
C LYS A 24 -15.91 -30.96 -13.08
N THR A 25 -16.01 -32.19 -12.57
CA THR A 25 -17.23 -32.68 -11.92
C THR A 25 -17.60 -31.82 -10.71
N ALA A 26 -16.63 -31.35 -9.94
CA ALA A 26 -16.89 -30.44 -8.83
C ALA A 26 -17.56 -29.13 -9.32
N LYS A 27 -17.09 -28.54 -10.44
CA LYS A 27 -17.71 -27.35 -11.04
C LYS A 27 -19.12 -27.63 -11.57
N ILE A 28 -19.32 -28.77 -12.23
CA ILE A 28 -20.65 -29.20 -12.71
C ILE A 28 -21.63 -29.34 -11.55
N ASN A 29 -21.16 -29.89 -10.41
CA ASN A 29 -21.95 -30.02 -9.18
C ASN A 29 -22.05 -28.70 -8.39
N GLY A 30 -21.87 -27.55 -9.04
CA GLY A 30 -22.12 -26.23 -8.46
C GLY A 30 -20.98 -25.63 -7.66
N LEU A 31 -19.80 -26.29 -7.55
CA LEU A 31 -18.65 -25.66 -6.89
C LEU A 31 -18.16 -24.48 -7.71
N LYS A 32 -18.38 -23.27 -7.18
CA LYS A 32 -17.89 -22.01 -7.73
C LYS A 32 -16.72 -21.51 -6.89
N GLY A 33 -15.98 -20.55 -7.44
CA GLY A 33 -14.92 -19.86 -6.73
C GLY A 33 -13.54 -20.10 -7.32
N PRO A 34 -12.56 -19.32 -6.85
CA PRO A 34 -11.30 -19.18 -7.57
C PRO A 34 -10.36 -20.38 -7.32
N PHE A 35 -10.52 -21.12 -6.22
CA PHE A 35 -9.66 -22.28 -5.92
C PHE A 35 -9.89 -23.48 -6.84
N VAL A 36 -11.13 -23.80 -7.24
CA VAL A 36 -11.35 -24.89 -8.21
C VAL A 36 -10.81 -24.52 -9.60
N VAL A 37 -10.84 -23.24 -9.97
CA VAL A 37 -10.25 -22.71 -11.20
C VAL A 37 -8.72 -22.80 -11.14
N LEU A 38 -8.11 -22.36 -10.04
CA LEU A 38 -6.67 -22.47 -9.80
C LEU A 38 -6.19 -23.92 -9.87
N ARG A 39 -6.89 -24.85 -9.21
CA ARG A 39 -6.52 -26.28 -9.21
C ARG A 39 -6.64 -26.90 -10.59
N LEU A 40 -7.64 -26.52 -11.39
CA LEU A 40 -7.71 -26.92 -12.80
C LEU A 40 -6.54 -26.36 -13.61
N ALA A 41 -6.17 -25.10 -13.43
CA ALA A 41 -5.02 -24.50 -14.10
C ALA A 41 -3.73 -25.25 -13.80
N GLN A 42 -3.49 -25.58 -12.52
CA GLN A 42 -2.34 -26.37 -12.08
C GLN A 42 -2.34 -27.77 -12.72
N SER A 43 -3.45 -28.50 -12.64
CA SER A 43 -3.53 -29.85 -13.21
C SER A 43 -3.41 -29.86 -14.73
N TYR A 44 -3.93 -28.85 -15.44
CA TYR A 44 -3.71 -28.72 -16.89
C TYR A 44 -2.26 -28.41 -17.23
N THR A 45 -1.58 -27.59 -16.44
CA THR A 45 -0.15 -27.31 -16.64
C THR A 45 0.67 -28.59 -16.46
N ALA A 46 0.41 -29.34 -15.39
CA ALA A 46 1.09 -30.60 -15.10
C ALA A 46 0.82 -31.69 -16.17
N ASP A 47 -0.40 -31.74 -16.72
CA ASP A 47 -0.75 -32.63 -17.84
C ASP A 47 -0.31 -32.09 -19.22
N LYS A 48 0.52 -31.04 -19.27
CA LYS A 48 1.05 -30.40 -20.48
C LYS A 48 -0.02 -29.85 -21.44
N GLN A 49 -1.19 -29.48 -20.92
CA GLN A 49 -2.30 -28.88 -21.66
C GLN A 49 -2.29 -27.34 -21.53
N THR A 50 -1.26 -26.69 -22.08
CA THR A 50 -0.95 -25.26 -21.90
C THR A 50 -2.13 -24.33 -22.18
N GLU A 51 -2.81 -24.47 -23.32
CA GLU A 51 -3.93 -23.56 -23.66
C GLU A 51 -5.14 -23.72 -22.73
N LYS A 52 -5.38 -24.93 -22.21
CA LYS A 52 -6.44 -25.13 -21.21
C LYS A 52 -6.04 -24.58 -19.84
N ALA A 53 -4.76 -24.65 -19.49
CA ALA A 53 -4.24 -23.98 -18.30
C ALA A 53 -4.46 -22.45 -18.41
N PHE A 54 -4.12 -21.84 -19.55
CA PHE A 54 -4.35 -20.41 -19.79
C PHE A 54 -5.83 -20.04 -19.81
N SER A 55 -6.70 -20.88 -20.35
CA SER A 55 -8.15 -20.68 -20.24
C SER A 55 -8.58 -20.56 -18.78
N GLN A 56 -8.08 -21.42 -17.88
CA GLN A 56 -8.38 -21.32 -16.46
C GLN A 56 -7.70 -20.13 -15.78
N LEU A 57 -6.45 -19.80 -16.13
CA LEU A 57 -5.76 -18.62 -15.58
C LEU A 57 -6.44 -17.31 -15.97
N LYS A 58 -7.00 -17.19 -17.18
CA LYS A 58 -7.81 -16.03 -17.59
C LYS A 58 -9.09 -15.91 -16.78
N ILE A 59 -9.78 -17.04 -16.53
CA ILE A 59 -10.95 -17.06 -15.64
C ILE A 59 -10.53 -16.65 -14.23
N LEU A 60 -9.38 -17.13 -13.74
CA LEU A 60 -8.87 -16.76 -12.42
C LEU A 60 -8.59 -15.26 -12.33
N ASP A 61 -7.98 -14.65 -13.35
CA ASP A 61 -7.74 -13.20 -13.42
C ASP A 61 -9.05 -12.41 -13.41
N SER A 62 -10.07 -12.85 -14.15
CA SER A 62 -11.38 -12.18 -14.22
C SER A 62 -12.19 -12.25 -12.90
N LEU A 63 -11.79 -13.13 -11.96
CA LEU A 63 -12.39 -13.18 -10.63
C LEU A 63 -11.83 -12.11 -9.67
N ASN A 64 -10.96 -11.22 -10.15
CA ASN A 64 -10.38 -10.11 -9.38
C ASN A 64 -9.68 -10.54 -8.09
N VAL A 65 -9.06 -11.72 -8.09
CA VAL A 65 -8.35 -12.26 -6.92
C VAL A 65 -6.93 -11.70 -6.78
N GLY A 66 -6.44 -11.63 -5.54
CA GLY A 66 -5.11 -11.11 -5.18
C GLY A 66 -4.10 -12.16 -4.69
N PHE A 67 -4.38 -13.47 -4.71
CA PHE A 67 -3.46 -14.48 -4.21
C PHE A 67 -2.34 -14.85 -5.21
N TYR A 68 -1.60 -13.86 -5.71
CA TYR A 68 -0.56 -14.05 -6.74
C TYR A 68 0.51 -15.09 -6.36
N ASN A 69 0.77 -15.27 -5.07
CA ASN A 69 1.70 -16.27 -4.52
C ASN A 69 1.32 -17.73 -4.85
N GLN A 70 0.05 -17.99 -5.18
CA GLN A 70 -0.36 -19.31 -5.68
C GLN A 70 0.20 -19.61 -7.08
N LEU A 71 0.61 -18.58 -7.82
CA LEU A 71 1.27 -18.72 -9.12
C LEU A 71 2.79 -18.90 -9.02
N ASP A 72 3.36 -18.85 -7.81
CA ASP A 72 4.76 -19.18 -7.53
C ASP A 72 4.99 -20.67 -7.24
N GLN A 73 3.92 -21.47 -7.24
CA GLN A 73 4.00 -22.88 -6.96
C GLN A 73 4.67 -23.64 -8.11
N PRO A 74 5.48 -24.69 -7.84
CA PRO A 74 6.22 -25.43 -8.86
C PRO A 74 5.37 -25.98 -10.02
N ALA A 75 4.07 -26.22 -9.76
CA ALA A 75 3.11 -26.63 -10.78
C ALA A 75 3.02 -25.66 -11.99
N PHE A 76 3.46 -24.41 -11.82
CA PHE A 76 3.50 -23.40 -12.88
C PHE A 76 4.90 -23.10 -13.42
N ASP A 77 5.95 -23.80 -12.96
CA ASP A 77 7.31 -23.66 -13.50
C ASP A 77 7.38 -23.75 -15.03
N PRO A 78 6.62 -24.64 -15.70
CA PRO A 78 6.60 -24.69 -17.17
C PRO A 78 6.05 -23.43 -17.86
N LEU A 79 5.31 -22.58 -17.14
CA LEU A 79 4.68 -21.36 -17.67
C LEU A 79 5.37 -20.08 -17.20
N LYS A 80 6.33 -20.16 -16.27
CA LYS A 80 6.89 -18.99 -15.57
C LYS A 80 7.45 -17.92 -16.50
N ASP A 81 8.00 -18.34 -17.65
CA ASP A 81 8.63 -17.45 -18.62
C ASP A 81 7.67 -16.91 -19.68
N ASP A 82 6.47 -17.49 -19.81
CA ASP A 82 5.43 -17.06 -20.76
C ASP A 82 4.90 -15.66 -20.38
N SER A 83 4.84 -14.76 -21.37
CA SER A 83 4.41 -13.38 -21.18
C SER A 83 2.97 -13.25 -20.69
N ARG A 84 2.07 -14.17 -21.10
CA ARG A 84 0.67 -14.21 -20.66
C ARG A 84 0.61 -14.57 -19.17
N PHE A 85 1.45 -15.50 -18.72
CA PHE A 85 1.53 -15.91 -17.33
C PHE A 85 2.06 -14.76 -16.46
N LYS A 86 3.18 -14.16 -16.88
CA LYS A 86 3.75 -12.96 -16.23
C LYS A 86 2.72 -11.83 -16.11
N LYS A 87 1.94 -11.58 -17.16
CA LYS A 87 0.86 -10.57 -17.15
C LYS A 87 -0.23 -10.89 -16.12
N ILE A 88 -0.76 -12.11 -16.10
CA ILE A 88 -1.81 -12.52 -15.15
C ILE A 88 -1.30 -12.44 -13.71
N LYS A 89 -0.09 -12.93 -13.46
CA LYS A 89 0.54 -12.84 -12.14
C LYS A 89 0.74 -11.39 -11.70
N ASN A 90 1.20 -10.51 -12.60
CA ASN A 90 1.34 -9.08 -12.31
C ASN A 90 -0.01 -8.40 -12.02
N ASN A 91 -1.08 -8.74 -12.75
CA ASN A 91 -2.41 -8.24 -12.47
C ASN A 91 -2.88 -8.62 -11.05
N MET A 92 -2.70 -9.90 -10.66
CA MET A 92 -3.00 -10.37 -9.30
C MET A 92 -2.14 -9.68 -8.25
N TYR A 93 -0.85 -9.48 -8.53
CA TYR A 93 0.07 -8.76 -7.65
C TYR A 93 -0.38 -7.32 -7.40
N LYS A 94 -0.80 -6.60 -8.43
CA LYS A 94 -1.34 -5.24 -8.28
C LYS A 94 -2.60 -5.20 -7.43
N ARG A 95 -3.52 -6.15 -7.62
CA ARG A 95 -4.74 -6.26 -6.80
C ARG A 95 -4.45 -6.60 -5.33
N ALA A 96 -3.40 -7.37 -5.08
CA ALA A 96 -2.97 -7.72 -3.72
C ALA A 96 -2.29 -6.56 -2.98
N ASN A 97 -1.72 -5.61 -3.73
CA ASN A 97 -0.97 -4.47 -3.19
C ASN A 97 -1.57 -3.15 -3.72
N PRO A 98 -2.86 -2.88 -3.45
CA PRO A 98 -3.54 -1.73 -4.03
C PRO A 98 -2.86 -0.40 -3.67
N CYS A 99 -2.41 -0.26 -2.41
CA CYS A 99 -1.76 0.95 -1.92
C CYS A 99 -0.44 1.27 -2.63
N LYS A 100 0.26 0.25 -3.12
CA LYS A 100 1.49 0.44 -3.89
C LYS A 100 1.25 1.00 -5.30
N PHE A 101 0.08 0.72 -5.88
CA PHE A 101 -0.20 0.99 -7.29
C PHE A 101 -1.31 2.01 -7.53
N ASP A 102 -2.00 2.46 -6.50
CA ASP A 102 -2.94 3.57 -6.55
C ASP A 102 -2.24 4.87 -6.10
N ASN A 103 -2.12 5.81 -7.03
CA ASN A 103 -1.45 7.10 -6.81
C ASN A 103 -2.02 7.88 -5.62
N ASN A 104 -3.27 7.67 -5.21
CA ASN A 104 -3.84 8.34 -4.05
C ASN A 104 -3.12 7.97 -2.74
N TYR A 105 -2.66 6.72 -2.61
CA TYR A 105 -1.89 6.23 -1.46
C TYR A 105 -0.41 6.65 -1.51
N ARG A 106 0.05 7.20 -2.62
CA ARG A 106 1.45 7.57 -2.86
C ARG A 106 1.69 9.08 -2.91
N LYS A 107 0.64 9.91 -2.76
CA LYS A 107 0.75 11.38 -2.84
C LYS A 107 1.76 11.97 -1.84
N PHE A 108 1.94 11.32 -0.69
CA PHE A 108 2.82 11.80 0.38
C PHE A 108 4.25 11.21 0.30
N ASP A 109 4.57 10.47 -0.76
CA ASP A 109 5.84 9.77 -0.91
C ASP A 109 7.07 10.69 -0.97
N PHE A 110 6.89 11.94 -1.39
CA PHE A 110 7.98 12.93 -1.45
C PHE A 110 8.65 13.16 -0.08
N TRP A 111 7.95 12.84 1.01
CA TRP A 111 8.45 12.98 2.38
C TRP A 111 9.20 11.76 2.89
N LEU A 112 9.16 10.63 2.17
CA LEU A 112 9.88 9.41 2.56
C LEU A 112 11.39 9.64 2.59
N GLY A 113 12.06 9.08 3.59
CA GLY A 113 13.51 9.06 3.73
C GLY A 113 14.01 9.46 5.11
N GLU A 114 15.32 9.68 5.16
CA GLU A 114 16.03 10.11 6.36
C GLU A 114 16.42 11.58 6.23
N TRP A 115 16.14 12.36 7.27
CA TRP A 115 16.20 13.82 7.21
C TRP A 115 16.92 14.42 8.41
N ASP A 116 17.70 15.46 8.14
CA ASP A 116 18.09 16.45 9.13
C ASP A 116 17.11 17.62 9.08
N VAL A 117 16.51 17.96 10.22
CA VAL A 117 15.49 19.02 10.30
C VAL A 117 16.10 20.29 10.87
N TYR A 118 15.95 21.38 10.12
CA TYR A 118 16.46 22.69 10.48
C TYR A 118 15.32 23.67 10.77
N SER A 119 15.50 24.56 11.73
CA SER A 119 14.65 25.74 11.92
C SER A 119 15.54 26.94 12.24
N GLN A 120 15.24 28.10 11.66
CA GLN A 120 16.08 29.31 11.80
C GLN A 120 17.57 29.04 11.56
N ASN A 121 17.89 28.21 10.56
CA ASN A 121 19.24 27.77 10.18
C ASN A 121 20.00 26.91 11.22
N GLN A 122 19.34 26.40 12.25
CA GLN A 122 19.91 25.47 13.22
C GLN A 122 19.31 24.08 13.05
N LYS A 123 20.14 23.02 13.10
CA LYS A 123 19.65 21.63 13.14
C LYS A 123 18.98 21.40 14.50
N ILE A 124 17.68 21.11 14.47
CA ILE A 124 16.86 20.93 15.67
C ILE A 124 16.46 19.47 15.91
N ALA A 125 16.46 18.64 14.88
CA ALA A 125 16.02 17.26 14.97
C ALA A 125 16.55 16.41 13.81
N GLU A 126 16.35 15.11 13.93
CA GLU A 126 16.40 14.16 12.83
C GLU A 126 15.02 13.53 12.66
N SER A 127 14.63 13.18 11.43
CA SER A 127 13.37 12.49 11.18
C SER A 127 13.54 11.34 10.19
N SER A 128 12.99 10.16 10.54
CA SER A 128 12.96 8.97 9.69
C SER A 128 11.52 8.73 9.26
N ILE A 129 11.25 8.82 7.95
CA ILE A 129 9.92 8.59 7.37
C ILE A 129 9.98 7.36 6.47
N THR A 130 9.28 6.30 6.88
CA THR A 130 9.31 4.99 6.22
C THR A 130 7.92 4.55 5.78
N ILE A 131 7.84 3.73 4.73
CA ILE A 131 6.59 3.08 4.34
C ILE A 131 6.27 1.96 5.34
N THR A 132 5.01 1.82 5.71
CA THR A 132 4.51 0.78 6.61
C THR A 132 3.22 0.14 6.10
N ASN A 133 2.77 -0.94 6.77
CA ASN A 133 1.47 -1.57 6.59
C ASN A 133 1.15 -1.96 5.14
N GLY A 134 2.12 -2.52 4.42
CA GLY A 134 1.93 -3.00 3.03
C GLY A 134 1.71 -1.87 2.02
N ASP A 135 2.53 -0.81 2.12
CA ASP A 135 2.46 0.40 1.29
C ASP A 135 1.26 1.32 1.54
N CYS A 136 0.43 1.03 2.57
CA CYS A 136 -0.80 1.77 2.86
C CYS A 136 -0.65 2.94 3.83
N GLY A 137 0.53 3.14 4.41
CA GLY A 137 0.82 4.28 5.25
C GLY A 137 2.30 4.61 5.30
N ILE A 138 2.61 5.76 5.87
CA ILE A 138 3.96 6.19 6.20
C ILE A 138 4.06 6.44 7.70
N LEU A 139 5.19 6.05 8.27
CA LEU A 139 5.51 6.21 9.68
C LEU A 139 6.69 7.17 9.80
N GLU A 140 6.48 8.28 10.50
CA GLU A 140 7.52 9.20 10.93
C GLU A 140 8.00 8.85 12.34
N ASN A 141 9.32 8.87 12.53
CA ASN A 141 9.96 8.91 13.83
C ASN A 141 10.83 10.18 13.92
N TRP A 142 10.34 11.16 14.68
CA TRP A 142 10.93 12.49 14.82
C TRP A 142 11.70 12.59 16.15
N ARG A 143 12.98 12.95 16.05
CA ARG A 143 13.96 12.90 17.14
C ARG A 143 14.61 14.28 17.33
N PRO A 144 14.06 15.12 18.21
CA PRO A 144 14.63 16.42 18.50
C PRO A 144 15.92 16.32 19.30
N ASN A 145 16.73 17.36 19.19
CA ASN A 145 17.90 17.55 20.03
C ASN A 145 17.45 17.94 21.44
N GLY A 146 17.69 17.08 22.43
CA GLY A 146 17.55 17.42 23.86
C GLY A 146 16.13 17.40 24.42
N SER A 147 15.14 16.85 23.71
CA SER A 147 13.78 16.65 24.24
C SER A 147 13.20 15.31 23.82
N ASN A 148 12.04 14.96 24.38
CA ASN A 148 11.32 13.77 23.95
C ASN A 148 10.75 13.98 22.56
N GLY A 149 11.01 13.03 21.66
CA GLY A 149 10.49 13.05 20.30
C GLY A 149 9.01 12.70 20.18
N GLY A 150 8.61 12.45 18.95
CA GLY A 150 7.25 12.05 18.59
C GLY A 150 7.27 11.13 17.38
N ASN A 151 6.13 10.47 17.14
CA ASN A 151 5.95 9.68 15.93
C ASN A 151 4.61 10.07 15.29
N SER A 152 4.55 10.06 13.96
CA SER A 152 3.28 10.08 13.24
C SER A 152 3.06 8.84 12.40
N ILE A 153 1.80 8.45 12.26
CA ILE A 153 1.35 7.58 11.18
C ILE A 153 0.43 8.37 10.26
N SER A 154 0.79 8.44 8.98
CA SER A 154 0.00 9.10 7.94
C SER A 154 -0.48 8.07 6.91
N TYR A 155 -1.74 8.16 6.51
CA TYR A 155 -2.38 7.18 5.63
C TYR A 155 -3.51 7.80 4.82
N TYR A 156 -3.80 7.21 3.67
CA TYR A 156 -4.95 7.58 2.85
C TYR A 156 -6.18 6.76 3.25
N ASP A 157 -7.23 7.45 3.69
CA ASP A 157 -8.53 6.86 3.99
C ASP A 157 -9.40 6.83 2.72
N SER A 158 -9.59 5.64 2.16
CA SER A 158 -10.37 5.45 0.93
C SER A 158 -11.87 5.67 1.11
N SER A 159 -12.38 5.64 2.35
CA SER A 159 -13.81 5.85 2.63
C SER A 159 -14.23 7.30 2.39
N ASN A 160 -13.37 8.26 2.76
CA ASN A 160 -13.62 9.68 2.58
C ASN A 160 -12.64 10.37 1.61
N LYS A 161 -11.74 9.59 0.98
CA LYS A 161 -10.79 10.00 -0.06
C LYS A 161 -9.84 11.12 0.39
N LYS A 162 -9.29 10.97 1.59
CA LYS A 162 -8.43 11.97 2.22
C LYS A 162 -7.24 11.35 2.92
N TRP A 163 -6.12 12.06 2.89
CA TRP A 163 -5.02 11.77 3.81
C TRP A 163 -5.36 12.15 5.25
N LYS A 164 -4.88 11.33 6.17
CA LYS A 164 -4.98 11.53 7.62
C LYS A 164 -3.62 11.31 8.25
N GLN A 165 -3.37 12.00 9.36
CA GLN A 165 -2.16 11.84 10.15
C GLN A 165 -2.52 11.84 11.63
N ASN A 166 -2.04 10.85 12.37
CA ASN A 166 -2.09 10.85 13.82
C ASN A 166 -0.67 11.09 14.32
N TRP A 167 -0.46 12.19 15.04
CA TRP A 167 0.80 12.55 15.66
C TRP A 167 0.73 12.33 17.17
N VAL A 168 1.70 11.62 17.72
CA VAL A 168 1.81 11.31 19.15
C VAL A 168 3.10 11.89 19.70
N ALA A 169 2.97 12.84 20.63
CA ALA A 169 4.10 13.46 21.34
C ALA A 169 3.61 14.05 22.67
N GLY A 170 4.51 14.16 23.65
CA GLY A 170 4.24 14.91 24.90
C GLY A 170 3.01 14.45 25.70
N GLY A 171 2.60 13.17 25.58
CA GLY A 171 1.43 12.62 26.25
C GLY A 171 0.08 12.91 25.56
N GLY A 172 0.08 13.57 24.40
CA GLY A 172 -1.12 13.86 23.62
C GLY A 172 -1.13 13.21 22.24
N VAL A 173 -2.31 13.23 21.61
CA VAL A 173 -2.51 12.80 20.23
C VAL A 173 -3.20 13.90 19.45
N SER A 174 -2.65 14.27 18.30
CA SER A 174 -3.26 15.20 17.36
C SER A 174 -3.70 14.46 16.10
N HIS A 175 -4.95 14.69 15.68
CA HIS A 175 -5.56 14.06 14.52
C HIS A 175 -5.71 15.08 13.41
N TYR A 176 -4.97 14.91 12.32
CA TYR A 176 -5.03 15.78 11.16
C TYR A 176 -5.73 15.09 10.00
N GLU A 177 -6.46 15.86 9.20
CA GLU A 177 -7.12 15.40 7.99
C GLU A 177 -6.90 16.39 6.84
N GLU A 178 -6.73 15.87 5.62
CA GLU A 178 -6.70 16.64 4.39
C GLU A 178 -8.00 17.46 4.20
N PRO A 179 -7.91 18.79 4.01
CA PRO A 179 -9.08 19.59 3.71
C PRO A 179 -9.60 19.26 2.30
N LYS A 180 -10.86 19.62 2.00
CA LYS A 180 -11.45 19.33 0.68
C LYS A 180 -10.68 19.99 -0.47
N GLN A 181 -10.12 21.17 -0.21
CA GLN A 181 -9.37 21.97 -1.15
C GLN A 181 -8.31 22.76 -0.38
N TYR A 182 -7.16 22.95 -1.01
CA TYR A 182 -6.09 23.84 -0.59
C TYR A 182 -5.33 24.30 -1.85
N SER A 183 -4.65 25.44 -1.75
CA SER A 183 -3.93 26.07 -2.87
C SER A 183 -2.44 26.28 -2.58
N THR A 184 -1.95 25.76 -1.46
CA THR A 184 -0.58 25.97 -0.98
C THR A 184 0.03 24.65 -0.53
N GLY A 185 1.29 24.43 -0.90
CA GLY A 185 2.01 23.20 -0.62
C GLY A 185 1.52 21.99 -1.44
N ASP A 186 2.27 20.91 -1.35
CA ASP A 186 2.00 19.63 -2.01
C ASP A 186 1.11 18.72 -1.16
N MET A 187 1.08 18.95 0.17
CA MET A 187 0.17 18.30 1.10
C MET A 187 -0.22 19.26 2.21
N GLN A 188 -1.51 19.32 2.54
CA GLN A 188 -2.03 20.09 3.68
C GLN A 188 -2.89 19.20 4.58
N LEU A 189 -2.68 19.28 5.89
CA LEU A 189 -3.43 18.53 6.88
C LEU A 189 -3.89 19.46 8.01
N ILE A 190 -5.16 19.35 8.42
CA ILE A 190 -5.74 20.22 9.45
C ILE A 190 -6.20 19.37 10.64
N ALA A 191 -5.72 19.71 11.83
CA ALA A 191 -6.28 19.23 13.09
C ALA A 191 -7.29 20.25 13.62
N LYS A 192 -8.53 19.81 13.79
CA LYS A 192 -9.63 20.61 14.34
C LYS A 192 -9.87 20.16 15.77
N GLY A 193 -9.97 21.12 16.69
CA GLY A 193 -10.29 20.88 18.09
C GLY A 193 -11.32 21.88 18.61
N ASN A 194 -11.71 21.68 19.88
CA ASN A 194 -12.50 22.66 20.63
C ASN A 194 -11.69 23.92 20.95
N GLY A 195 -10.37 23.78 21.04
CA GLY A 195 -9.41 24.88 21.16
C GLY A 195 -8.86 25.33 19.79
N PRO A 196 -7.58 25.77 19.73
CA PRO A 196 -6.98 26.22 18.48
C PRO A 196 -6.97 25.10 17.43
N TRP A 197 -7.09 25.50 16.17
CA TRP A 197 -6.89 24.62 15.02
C TRP A 197 -5.44 24.68 14.58
N TYR A 198 -4.91 23.57 14.11
CA TYR A 198 -3.56 23.50 13.55
C TYR A 198 -3.61 23.10 12.09
N ARG A 199 -2.76 23.71 11.28
CA ARG A 199 -2.59 23.38 9.86
C ARG A 199 -1.13 23.06 9.61
N MET A 200 -0.87 21.87 9.11
CA MET A 200 0.43 21.47 8.57
C MET A 200 0.40 21.65 7.06
N VAL A 201 1.42 22.29 6.51
CA VAL A 201 1.65 22.42 5.06
C VAL A 201 3.03 21.86 4.77
N TYR A 202 3.10 20.92 3.83
CA TYR A 202 4.33 20.33 3.33
C TYR A 202 4.55 20.79 1.90
N THR A 203 5.74 21.31 1.61
CA THR A 203 6.15 21.73 0.26
C THR A 203 7.45 21.03 -0.10
N PHE A 204 7.48 20.32 -1.22
CA PHE A 204 8.65 19.62 -1.71
C PHE A 204 9.41 20.47 -2.72
N ASN A 205 10.72 20.59 -2.52
CA ASN A 205 11.63 21.15 -3.50
C ASN A 205 12.41 20.00 -4.15
N GLU A 206 12.03 19.63 -5.37
CA GLU A 206 12.68 18.56 -6.14
C GLU A 206 14.15 18.83 -6.45
N THR A 207 14.54 20.10 -6.65
CA THR A 207 15.90 20.47 -7.05
C THR A 207 16.88 20.35 -5.88
N GLU A 208 16.44 20.77 -4.69
CA GLU A 208 17.27 20.71 -3.48
C GLU A 208 17.05 19.41 -2.69
N ASP A 209 16.06 18.61 -3.07
CA ASP A 209 15.62 17.41 -2.37
C ASP A 209 15.33 17.70 -0.89
N THR A 210 14.50 18.72 -0.67
CA THR A 210 14.10 19.18 0.66
C THR A 210 12.59 19.23 0.81
N VAL A 211 12.10 19.01 2.03
CA VAL A 211 10.69 19.22 2.38
C VAL A 211 10.61 20.34 3.41
N ARG A 212 9.88 21.40 3.10
CA ARG A 212 9.53 22.43 4.08
C ARG A 212 8.18 22.08 4.70
N GLN A 213 8.16 21.93 6.02
CA GLN A 213 6.96 21.75 6.82
C GLN A 213 6.71 23.01 7.64
N THR A 214 5.58 23.66 7.42
CA THR A 214 5.12 24.71 8.32
C THR A 214 3.94 24.22 9.15
N GLN A 215 3.93 24.55 10.43
CA GLN A 215 2.74 24.44 11.27
C GLN A 215 2.20 25.83 11.56
N GLU A 216 0.93 26.03 11.31
CA GLU A 216 0.22 27.27 11.61
C GLU A 216 -0.89 27.01 12.62
N VAL A 217 -1.21 28.02 13.40
CA VAL A 217 -2.27 28.00 14.41
C VAL A 217 -3.38 28.98 14.04
N SER A 218 -4.61 28.60 14.35
CA SER A 218 -5.80 29.41 14.13
C SER A 218 -6.64 29.44 15.42
N ASN A 219 -6.96 30.65 15.89
CA ASN A 219 -7.86 30.86 17.04
C ASN A 219 -9.30 31.19 16.65
N ASP A 220 -9.61 31.32 15.35
CA ASP A 220 -10.91 31.78 14.84
C ASP A 220 -11.58 30.75 13.90
N LYS A 221 -11.27 29.46 14.11
CA LYS A 221 -11.79 28.32 13.33
C LYS A 221 -11.40 28.35 11.84
N GLY A 222 -10.18 28.76 11.57
CA GLY A 222 -9.50 28.66 10.28
C GLY A 222 -9.72 29.86 9.37
N LYS A 223 -10.23 30.99 9.90
CA LYS A 223 -10.37 32.23 9.13
C LYS A 223 -9.02 32.92 8.99
N THR A 224 -8.20 32.92 10.04
CA THR A 224 -6.83 33.43 10.03
C THR A 224 -5.85 32.38 10.55
N TRP A 225 -4.64 32.41 10.03
CA TRP A 225 -3.57 31.46 10.35
C TRP A 225 -2.29 32.23 10.65
N THR A 226 -1.62 31.88 11.74
CA THR A 226 -0.32 32.44 12.12
C THR A 226 0.73 31.33 12.19
N LEU A 227 1.93 31.61 11.71
CA LEU A 227 3.03 30.65 11.71
C LEU A 227 3.46 30.33 13.15
N ALA A 228 3.43 29.04 13.50
CA ALA A 228 3.86 28.53 14.81
C ALA A 228 5.18 27.74 14.72
N PHE A 229 5.45 27.12 13.58
CA PHE A 229 6.69 26.38 13.33
C PHE A 229 7.02 26.38 11.83
N ASP A 230 8.31 26.43 11.53
CA ASP A 230 8.87 26.35 10.19
C ASP A 230 10.11 25.45 10.21
N GLY A 231 9.97 24.24 9.67
CA GLY A 231 10.98 23.21 9.63
C GLY A 231 11.38 22.89 8.19
N LEU A 232 12.68 22.92 7.92
CA LEU A 232 13.27 22.49 6.65
C LEU A 232 13.94 21.14 6.83
N TYR A 233 13.37 20.11 6.22
CA TYR A 233 13.89 18.76 6.18
C TYR A 233 14.88 18.68 5.01
N LYS A 234 16.16 18.49 5.31
CA LYS A 234 17.22 18.26 4.32
C LYS A 234 17.57 16.78 4.30
N ARG A 235 17.54 16.17 3.11
CA ARG A 235 17.80 14.73 3.01
C ARG A 235 19.21 14.43 3.49
N LYS A 236 19.35 13.39 4.33
CA LYS A 236 20.67 12.90 4.71
C LYS A 236 21.35 12.30 3.47
N GLN A 237 22.60 12.68 3.27
CA GLN A 237 23.44 12.00 2.29
C GLN A 237 23.65 10.55 2.75
N LYS A 238 23.62 9.61 1.82
CA LYS A 238 24.04 8.24 2.12
C LYS A 238 25.57 8.28 2.22
N ASP A 239 26.09 7.95 3.39
CA ASP A 239 27.51 7.62 3.55
C ASP A 239 27.89 6.39 2.70
#